data_AF-A0ABD2W4G1-F1
#
_entry.id   AF-A0ABD2W4G1-F1
#
_cell.length_a   1.000
_cell.length_b   1.000
_cell.length_c   1.000
_cell.angle_alpha   90.00
_cell.angle_beta   90.00
_cell.angle_gamma   90.00
#
_symmetry.space_group_name_H-M   'P 1'
#
loop_
_entity.id
_entity.type
_entity.pdbx_description
1 polymer ?
#
loop_
_entity_poly.entity_id
_entity_poly.type
_entity_poly.pdbx_seq_one_letter_code
_entity_poly.pdbx_strand_id
1 'polypeptide(L)'
;MSFLHAQSCECLKSKLLLFDIPPTQTTIEGSHWIHYKPISSLTDDSPIEFVVPGNGKEYIDLAHTMLSSDVELKLKLNELKELKLKLKFKLNELQELKLKLKLKLNELKELKLKLKLKLSELKQLKLIEFK
;
A
#
# COMPACT_ATOMS: atom_id res chain seq x y z
N MET A 1 -46.45 -4.51 19.55
CA MET A 1 -45.80 -3.25 19.12
C MET A 1 -46.71 -2.08 19.46
N SER A 2 -46.15 -0.90 19.77
CA SER A 2 -46.90 0.34 20.08
C SER A 2 -46.69 1.39 18.99
N PHE A 3 -47.64 2.29 18.82
CA PHE A 3 -47.44 3.48 17.98
C PHE A 3 -46.35 4.39 18.57
N LEU A 4 -45.54 5.00 17.71
CA LEU A 4 -44.53 5.99 18.13
C LEU A 4 -45.18 7.31 18.56
N HIS A 5 -46.40 7.60 18.08
CA HIS A 5 -47.19 8.75 18.44
C HIS A 5 -48.68 8.36 18.57
N ALA A 6 -49.40 8.94 19.52
CA ALA A 6 -50.78 8.56 19.85
C ALA A 6 -51.78 8.72 18.68
N GLN A 7 -51.49 9.62 17.75
CA GLN A 7 -52.30 9.88 16.55
C GLN A 7 -51.69 9.26 15.27
N SER A 8 -50.59 8.52 15.39
CA SER A 8 -49.99 7.81 14.26
C SER A 8 -50.86 6.59 13.90
N CYS A 9 -51.00 6.31 12.61
CA CYS A 9 -51.66 5.12 12.10
C CYS A 9 -50.63 4.05 11.70
N GLU A 10 -51.11 2.83 11.40
CA GLU A 10 -50.26 1.76 10.87
C GLU A 10 -49.74 2.09 9.47
N CYS A 11 -48.47 1.76 9.23
CA CYS A 11 -47.82 1.99 7.94
C CYS A 11 -48.27 0.97 6.88
N LEU A 12 -49.40 1.27 6.21
CA LEU A 12 -50.01 0.42 5.18
C LEU A 12 -49.89 1.01 3.74
N LYS A 13 -48.69 1.42 3.28
CA LYS A 13 -48.30 1.90 1.90
C LYS A 13 -49.14 3.07 1.28
N SER A 14 -48.73 3.86 0.27
CA SER A 14 -47.44 4.14 -0.41
C SER A 14 -47.27 5.65 -0.73
N LYS A 15 -48.20 6.51 -0.30
CA LYS A 15 -48.16 7.96 -0.56
C LYS A 15 -47.39 8.68 0.54
N LEU A 16 -46.43 9.50 0.15
CA LEU A 16 -45.75 10.43 1.04
C LEU A 16 -46.66 11.64 1.27
N LEU A 17 -47.09 11.84 2.51
CA LEU A 17 -47.82 13.04 2.93
C LEU A 17 -46.88 13.85 3.82
N LEU A 18 -46.23 14.84 3.20
CA LEU A 18 -45.10 15.58 3.79
C LEU A 18 -45.45 16.35 5.07
N PHE A 19 -46.73 16.69 5.26
CA PHE A 19 -47.23 17.48 6.39
C PHE A 19 -48.07 16.70 7.39
N ASP A 20 -48.29 15.41 7.14
CA ASP A 20 -49.04 14.55 8.04
C ASP A 20 -48.09 13.88 9.05
N ILE A 21 -48.66 13.44 10.17
CA ILE A 21 -47.95 12.65 11.17
C ILE A 21 -47.51 11.34 10.50
N PRO A 22 -46.20 11.01 10.49
CA PRO A 22 -45.72 9.78 9.87
C PRO A 22 -46.40 8.55 10.46
N PRO A 23 -46.82 7.57 9.63
CA PRO A 23 -47.34 6.32 10.13
C PRO A 23 -46.24 5.51 10.82
N THR A 24 -46.61 4.70 11.81
CA THR A 24 -45.67 3.82 12.52
C THR A 24 -45.63 2.47 11.84
N GLN A 25 -44.44 1.96 11.53
CA GLN A 25 -44.28 0.58 11.10
C GLN A 25 -44.49 -0.37 12.28
N THR A 26 -45.60 -1.11 12.27
CA THR A 26 -45.97 -2.08 13.31
C THR A 26 -45.94 -3.52 12.82
N THR A 27 -45.84 -3.75 11.50
CA THR A 27 -45.95 -5.06 10.85
C THR A 27 -44.62 -5.83 10.80
N ILE A 28 -43.48 -5.15 10.77
CA ILE A 28 -42.16 -5.81 10.78
C ILE A 28 -41.77 -6.07 12.23
N GLU A 29 -41.77 -7.35 12.63
CA GLU A 29 -41.47 -7.79 14.00
C GLU A 29 -39.96 -7.91 14.28
N GLY A 30 -39.15 -8.10 13.23
CA GLY A 30 -37.71 -8.27 13.34
C GLY A 30 -37.01 -8.32 11.99
N SER A 31 -35.67 -8.38 12.01
CA SER A 31 -34.82 -8.53 10.84
C SER A 31 -33.76 -9.59 11.08
N HIS A 32 -33.25 -10.19 10.01
CA HIS A 32 -32.10 -11.09 10.08
C HIS A 32 -31.28 -11.00 8.80
N TRP A 33 -30.03 -11.44 8.88
CA TRP A 33 -29.15 -11.55 7.72
C TRP A 33 -29.37 -12.88 7.00
N ILE A 34 -29.29 -12.84 5.68
CA ILE A 34 -29.24 -14.03 4.82
C ILE A 34 -28.01 -13.90 3.92
N HIS A 35 -27.25 -14.97 3.78
CA HIS A 35 -26.06 -14.99 2.95
C HIS A 35 -26.35 -15.71 1.62
N TYR A 36 -26.10 -15.02 0.51
CA TYR A 36 -26.17 -15.57 -0.84
C TYR A 36 -24.77 -15.71 -1.41
N LYS A 37 -24.50 -16.84 -2.06
CA LYS A 37 -23.27 -17.05 -2.83
C LYS A 37 -23.49 -16.60 -4.27
N PRO A 38 -22.45 -16.10 -4.96
CA PRO A 38 -22.56 -15.78 -6.37
C PRO A 38 -22.83 -17.05 -7.18
N ILE A 39 -23.60 -16.90 -8.27
CA ILE A 39 -23.87 -18.01 -9.19
C ILE A 39 -22.75 -18.23 -10.20
N SER A 40 -21.95 -17.20 -10.46
CA SER A 40 -20.84 -17.19 -11.40
C SER A 40 -19.49 -17.18 -10.70
N SER A 41 -18.47 -17.74 -11.35
CA SER A 41 -17.08 -17.54 -10.96
C SER A 41 -16.65 -16.10 -11.22
N LEU A 42 -15.74 -15.59 -10.39
CA LEU A 42 -15.17 -14.25 -10.56
C LEU A 42 -14.30 -14.22 -11.83
N THR A 43 -14.57 -13.28 -12.72
CA THR A 43 -13.72 -12.98 -13.88
C THR A 43 -13.47 -11.47 -13.97
N ASP A 44 -12.42 -11.06 -14.69
CA ASP A 44 -11.99 -9.66 -14.72
C ASP A 44 -13.01 -8.72 -15.38
N ASP A 45 -13.83 -9.23 -16.32
CA ASP A 45 -14.72 -8.42 -17.17
C ASP A 45 -16.20 -8.83 -17.11
N SER A 46 -16.61 -9.68 -16.15
CA SER A 46 -18.01 -10.10 -15.99
C SER A 46 -18.65 -9.58 -14.71
N PRO A 47 -19.95 -9.26 -14.70
CA PRO A 47 -20.66 -8.94 -13.46
C PRO A 47 -20.67 -10.15 -12.52
N ILE A 48 -20.68 -9.86 -11.21
CA ILE A 48 -20.94 -10.85 -10.17
C ILE A 48 -22.45 -10.92 -10.00
N GLU A 49 -23.03 -12.09 -10.27
CA GLU A 49 -24.47 -12.29 -10.24
C GLU A 49 -24.90 -13.07 -9.00
N PHE A 50 -26.02 -12.67 -8.40
CA PHE A 50 -26.62 -13.30 -7.24
C PHE A 50 -28.10 -13.57 -7.51
N VAL A 51 -28.60 -14.72 -7.06
CA VAL A 51 -30.03 -15.04 -7.08
C VAL A 51 -30.57 -14.89 -5.68
N VAL A 52 -31.42 -13.88 -5.48
CA VAL A 52 -32.11 -13.60 -4.22
C VAL A 52 -33.60 -13.91 -4.39
N PRO A 53 -34.06 -15.13 -4.04
CA PRO A 53 -35.46 -15.50 -4.19
C PRO A 53 -36.33 -14.78 -3.16
N GLY A 54 -37.51 -14.35 -3.58
CA GLY A 54 -38.53 -13.86 -2.65
C GLY A 54 -39.18 -15.02 -1.89
N ASN A 55 -39.29 -14.88 -0.56
CA ASN A 55 -39.93 -15.88 0.32
C ASN A 55 -41.45 -15.61 0.50
N GLY A 56 -41.97 -14.50 -0.03
CA GLY A 56 -43.39 -14.11 0.08
C GLY A 56 -43.87 -13.71 1.48
N LYS A 57 -43.08 -13.98 2.53
CA LYS A 57 -43.35 -13.64 3.93
C LYS A 57 -42.47 -12.52 4.47
N GLU A 58 -41.29 -12.36 3.89
CA GLU A 58 -40.25 -11.46 4.35
C GLU A 58 -39.99 -10.37 3.30
N TYR A 59 -39.59 -9.19 3.78
CA TYR A 59 -39.16 -8.08 2.93
C TYR A 59 -37.63 -8.06 2.83
N ILE A 60 -37.12 -7.72 1.66
CA ILE A 60 -35.70 -7.46 1.46
C ILE A 60 -35.44 -5.99 1.82
N ASP A 61 -34.56 -5.78 2.79
CA ASP A 61 -34.07 -4.45 3.13
C ASP A 61 -32.84 -4.11 2.28
N LEU A 62 -33.06 -3.35 1.20
CA LEU A 62 -32.00 -2.93 0.28
C LEU A 62 -31.01 -1.95 0.93
N ALA A 63 -31.44 -1.17 1.92
CA ALA A 63 -30.55 -0.24 2.62
C ALA A 63 -29.54 -1.00 3.51
N HIS A 64 -29.91 -2.18 3.98
CA HIS A 64 -29.08 -3.07 4.78
C HIS A 64 -28.61 -4.29 3.97
N THR A 65 -28.04 -4.06 2.78
CA THR A 65 -27.37 -5.09 1.98
C THR A 65 -25.87 -4.83 1.94
N MET A 66 -25.05 -5.87 2.16
CA MET A 66 -23.58 -5.77 2.15
C MET A 66 -22.97 -6.84 1.24
N LEU A 67 -21.90 -6.48 0.52
CA LEU A 67 -21.05 -7.43 -0.21
C LEU A 67 -19.83 -7.78 0.65
N SER A 68 -19.67 -9.06 1.00
CA SER A 68 -18.50 -9.57 1.70
C SER A 68 -17.52 -10.20 0.71
N SER A 69 -16.23 -9.84 0.76
CA SER A 69 -15.20 -10.42 -0.09
C SER A 69 -13.87 -10.55 0.64
N ASP A 70 -13.25 -11.72 0.51
CA ASP A 70 -11.89 -11.97 0.97
C ASP A 70 -10.91 -11.57 -0.14
N VAL A 71 -10.02 -10.62 0.13
CA VAL A 71 -9.07 -10.08 -0.86
C VAL A 71 -7.64 -10.36 -0.45
N GLU A 72 -6.82 -10.84 -1.39
CA GLU A 72 -5.37 -10.97 -1.22
C GLU A 72 -4.66 -9.83 -1.94
N LEU A 73 -3.87 -9.04 -1.21
CA LEU A 73 -3.09 -7.96 -1.78
C LEU A 73 -1.78 -8.49 -2.37
N LYS A 74 -1.75 -8.67 -3.70
CA LYS A 74 -0.50 -8.95 -4.42
C LYS A 74 0.28 -7.66 -4.66
N LEU A 75 1.20 -7.36 -3.75
CA LEU A 75 2.21 -6.32 -4.00
C LEU A 75 3.11 -6.76 -5.17
N LYS A 76 3.49 -5.82 -6.03
CA LYS A 76 4.40 -6.07 -7.17
C LYS A 76 5.81 -6.42 -6.67
N LEU A 77 5.98 -7.64 -6.19
CA LEU A 77 7.24 -8.18 -5.67
C LEU A 77 8.35 -8.18 -6.73
N ASN A 78 7.99 -8.22 -8.01
CA ASN A 78 8.94 -8.27 -9.12
C ASN A 78 9.71 -6.95 -9.28
N GLU A 79 9.03 -5.81 -9.21
CA GLU A 79 9.68 -4.49 -9.26
C GLU A 79 10.63 -4.30 -8.07
N LEU A 80 10.24 -4.76 -6.88
CA LEU A 80 11.09 -4.71 -5.68
C LEU A 80 12.32 -5.62 -5.80
N LYS A 81 12.17 -6.83 -6.36
CA LYS A 81 13.28 -7.75 -6.61
C LYS A 81 14.29 -7.17 -7.59
N GLU A 82 13.83 -6.55 -8.68
CA GLU A 82 14.70 -5.90 -9.65
C GLU A 82 15.48 -4.72 -9.05
N LEU A 83 14.80 -3.85 -8.29
CA LEU A 83 15.45 -2.73 -7.61
C LEU A 83 16.49 -3.22 -6.60
N LYS A 84 16.19 -4.28 -5.85
CA LYS A 84 17.14 -4.89 -4.90
C LYS A 84 18.37 -5.44 -5.61
N LEU A 85 18.21 -6.07 -6.78
CA LEU A 85 19.31 -6.56 -7.59
C LEU A 85 20.19 -5.40 -8.08
N LYS A 86 19.59 -4.35 -8.64
CA LYS A 86 20.28 -3.14 -9.11
C LYS A 86 21.08 -2.47 -7.98
N LEU A 87 20.49 -2.38 -6.80
CA LEU A 87 21.14 -1.82 -5.61
C LEU A 87 22.38 -2.65 -5.21
N LYS A 88 22.27 -3.99 -5.24
CA LYS A 88 23.38 -4.89 -4.91
C LYS A 88 24.55 -4.73 -5.89
N PHE A 89 24.28 -4.60 -7.18
CA PHE A 89 25.30 -4.32 -8.18
C PHE A 89 26.01 -2.98 -7.93
N LYS A 90 25.23 -1.91 -7.71
CA LYS A 90 25.78 -0.57 -7.42
C LYS A 90 26.65 -0.56 -6.15
N LEU A 91 26.26 -1.32 -5.13
CA LEU A 91 27.05 -1.46 -3.91
C LEU A 91 28.42 -2.11 -4.18
N ASN A 92 28.45 -3.15 -5.02
CA ASN A 92 29.71 -3.82 -5.37
C ASN A 92 30.64 -2.89 -6.17
N GLU A 93 30.12 -2.17 -7.17
CA GLU A 93 30.90 -1.17 -7.92
C GLU A 93 31.52 -0.12 -7.00
N LEU A 94 30.76 0.37 -6.02
CA LEU A 94 31.24 1.36 -5.06
C LEU A 94 32.36 0.80 -4.15
N GLN A 95 32.27 -0.47 -3.76
CA GLN A 95 33.30 -1.15 -2.97
C GLN A 95 34.61 -1.29 -3.75
N GLU A 96 34.55 -1.66 -5.04
CA GLU A 96 35.73 -1.75 -5.89
C GLU A 96 36.40 -0.38 -6.09
N LEU A 97 35.61 0.65 -6.38
CA LEU A 97 36.11 2.01 -6.53
C LEU A 97 36.79 2.52 -5.25
N LYS A 98 36.20 2.24 -4.08
CA LYS A 98 36.79 2.58 -2.79
C LYS A 98 38.16 1.91 -2.59
N LEU A 99 38.31 0.67 -3.02
CA LEU A 99 39.56 -0.07 -2.89
C LEU A 99 40.64 0.50 -3.83
N LYS A 100 40.29 0.79 -5.09
CA LYS A 100 41.17 1.47 -6.05
C LYS A 100 41.65 2.84 -5.53
N LEU A 101 40.74 3.62 -4.94
CA LEU A 101 41.07 4.92 -4.36
C LEU A 101 42.06 4.79 -3.19
N LYS A 102 41.86 3.79 -2.32
CA LYS A 102 42.77 3.52 -1.20
C LYS A 102 44.19 3.18 -1.66
N LEU A 103 44.31 2.38 -2.73
CA LEU A 103 45.61 2.05 -3.33
C LEU A 103 46.29 3.31 -3.90
N LYS A 104 45.57 4.11 -4.67
CA LYS A 104 46.10 5.37 -5.23
C LYS A 104 46.55 6.36 -4.16
N LEU A 105 45.82 6.44 -3.04
CA LEU A 105 46.22 7.26 -1.91
C LEU A 105 47.55 6.80 -1.29
N ASN A 106 47.79 5.49 -1.21
CA ASN A 106 49.04 4.95 -0.69
C ASN A 106 50.21 5.24 -1.64
N GLU A 107 50.05 5.02 -2.94
CA GLU A 107 51.05 5.37 -3.96
C GLU A 107 51.47 6.85 -3.86
N LEU A 108 50.48 7.75 -3.72
CA LEU A 108 50.74 9.18 -3.59
C LEU A 108 51.53 9.54 -2.31
N LYS A 109 51.24 8.85 -1.20
CA LYS A 109 51.99 9.03 0.06
C LYS A 109 53.45 8.60 -0.10
N GLU A 110 53.73 7.50 -0.76
CA GLU A 110 55.09 7.02 -1.01
C GLU A 110 55.88 7.99 -1.90
N LEU A 111 55.27 8.46 -2.99
CA LEU A 111 55.89 9.44 -3.89
C LEU A 111 56.21 10.74 -3.15
N LYS A 112 55.30 11.20 -2.27
CA LYS A 112 55.53 12.38 -1.45
C LYS A 112 56.73 12.21 -0.51
N LEU A 113 56.89 11.02 0.09
CA LEU A 113 58.04 10.72 0.96
C LEU A 113 59.35 10.74 0.16
N LYS A 114 59.37 10.07 -1.01
CA LYS A 114 60.54 10.04 -1.91
C LYS A 114 60.95 11.45 -2.36
N LEU A 115 59.97 12.29 -2.70
CA LEU A 115 60.23 13.68 -3.09
C LEU A 115 60.83 14.50 -1.93
N LYS A 116 60.31 14.31 -0.71
CA LYS A 116 60.82 14.99 0.49
C LYS A 116 62.28 14.62 0.76
N LEU A 117 62.65 13.34 0.60
CA LEU A 117 64.03 12.85 0.74
C LEU A 117 64.97 13.46 -0.30
N LYS A 118 64.59 13.44 -1.59
CA LYS A 118 65.39 14.07 -2.66
C LYS A 118 65.60 15.57 -2.43
N LEU A 119 64.58 16.26 -1.90
CA LEU A 119 64.68 17.67 -1.60
C LEU A 119 65.69 17.96 -0.47
N SER A 120 65.76 17.08 0.56
CA SER A 120 66.77 17.21 1.61
C SER A 120 68.19 16.96 1.09
N GLU A 121 68.39 15.95 0.23
CA GLU A 121 69.69 15.66 -0.38
C GLU A 121 70.20 16.84 -1.23
N LEU A 122 69.33 17.41 -2.08
CA LEU A 122 69.67 18.56 -2.91
C LEU A 122 70.06 19.79 -2.08
N LYS A 123 69.39 20.02 -0.94
CA LYS A 123 69.72 21.11 -0.02
C LYS A 123 71.10 20.91 0.63
N GLN A 124 71.47 19.68 0.95
CA GLN A 124 72.79 19.39 1.53
C GLN A 124 73.91 19.59 0.49
N LEU A 125 73.73 19.12 -0.74
CA LEU A 125 74.72 19.28 -1.81
C LEU A 125 74.99 20.75 -2.13
N LYS A 126 73.94 21.58 -2.22
CA LYS A 126 74.10 23.03 -2.41
C LYS A 126 74.83 23.73 -1.26
N LEU A 127 74.82 23.18 -0.05
CA LEU A 127 75.53 23.78 1.08
C LEU A 127 77.05 23.48 1.05
N ILE A 128 77.45 22.44 0.32
CA ILE A 128 78.84 22.02 0.14
C ILE A 128 79.50 22.82 -0.99
N GLU A 129 78.77 23.15 -2.07
CA GLU A 129 79.30 23.93 -3.20
C GLU A 129 79.59 25.42 -2.89
N PHE A 130 79.14 25.93 -1.74
CA PHE A 130 79.35 27.33 -1.30
C PHE A 130 80.33 27.47 -0.11
N LYS A 131 81.08 26.41 0.23
CA LYS A 131 82.21 26.44 1.18
C LYS A 131 83.53 26.23 0.45
#